data_AF-A0A7V9KLM2-F1
#
_entry.id   AF-A0A7V9KLM2-F1
#
_cell.length_a   1.000
_cell.length_b   1.000
_cell.length_c   1.000
_cell.angle_alpha   90.00
_cell.angle_beta   90.00
_cell.angle_gamma   90.00
#
_symmetry.space_group_name_H-M   'P 1'
#
loop_
_entity.id
_entity.type
_entity.pdbx_description
1 polymer ?
#
loop_
_entity_poly.entity_id
_entity_poly.type
_entity_poly.pdbx_seq_one_letter_code
_entity_poly.pdbx_strand_id
1 'polypeptide(L)' 'MARYRDNLPQLSDGVFLTDGGIETTLIFHEGLELPDFAAFHLLKRKEGYEA' A
#
# COMPACT_ATOMS: atom_id res chain seq x y z
N MET A 1 -2.55 -19.01 16.76
CA MET A 1 -3.44 -18.84 15.59
C MET A 1 -3.68 -17.35 15.40
N ALA A 2 -3.75 -16.87 14.15
CA ALA A 2 -4.00 -15.44 13.88
C ALA A 2 -5.43 -15.06 14.29
N ARG A 3 -5.59 -13.89 14.94
CA ARG A 3 -6.80 -13.45 15.65
C ARG A 3 -8.07 -13.34 14.77
N TYR A 4 -7.93 -13.26 13.45
CA TYR A 4 -9.05 -13.03 12.51
C TYR A 4 -9.12 -14.04 11.37
N ARG A 5 -8.46 -15.20 11.50
CA ARG A 5 -8.38 -16.18 10.41
C ARG A 5 -9.75 -16.63 9.89
N ASP A 6 -10.71 -16.77 10.79
CA ASP A 6 -12.04 -17.31 10.49
C ASP A 6 -13.15 -16.23 10.48
N ASN A 7 -12.82 -14.96 10.75
CA ASN A 7 -13.77 -13.85 10.77
C ASN A 7 -13.11 -12.57 10.24
N LEU A 8 -12.87 -12.57 8.93
CA LEU A 8 -12.22 -11.47 8.22
C LEU A 8 -13.19 -10.28 8.08
N PRO A 9 -12.84 -9.07 8.55
CA PRO A 9 -13.73 -7.91 8.51
C PRO A 9 -14.28 -7.55 7.12
N GLN A 10 -13.50 -7.77 6.05
CA GLN A 10 -13.92 -7.54 4.66
C GLN A 10 -14.97 -8.54 4.14
N LEU A 11 -15.22 -9.63 4.88
CA LEU A 11 -16.27 -10.62 4.55
C LEU A 11 -17.56 -10.41 5.37
N SER A 12 -17.62 -9.36 6.19
CA SER A 12 -18.83 -9.00 6.93
C SER A 12 -19.79 -8.15 6.10
N ASP A 13 -21.04 -8.01 6.55
CA ASP A 13 -22.07 -7.19 5.88
C ASP A 13 -21.90 -5.67 6.10
N GLY A 14 -20.86 -5.25 6.84
CA GLY A 14 -20.58 -3.86 7.16
C GLY A 14 -19.69 -3.16 6.12
N VAL A 15 -19.68 -1.83 6.14
CA VAL A 15 -18.71 -1.06 5.36
C VAL A 15 -17.31 -1.37 5.86
N PHE A 16 -16.47 -1.89 4.96
CA PHE A 16 -15.06 -2.10 5.21
C PHE A 16 -14.24 -1.07 4.42
N LEU A 17 -13.78 -0.03 5.12
CA LEU A 17 -12.95 1.02 4.53
C LEU A 17 -11.49 0.56 4.48
N THR A 18 -10.92 0.56 3.27
CA THR A 18 -9.49 0.30 3.04
C THR A 18 -8.70 1.59 3.07
N ASP A 19 -7.39 1.48 2.85
CA ASP A 19 -6.52 2.60 2.54
C ASP A 19 -6.81 3.20 1.14
N GLY A 20 -6.14 4.33 0.87
CA GLY A 20 -6.15 4.98 -0.44
C GLY A 20 -5.00 4.51 -1.34
N GLY A 21 -4.77 5.22 -2.46
CA GLY A 21 -3.70 4.89 -3.39
C GLY A 21 -2.32 5.31 -2.86
N ILE A 22 -1.45 4.32 -2.63
CA ILE A 22 -0.06 4.57 -2.24
C ILE A 22 0.72 5.25 -3.38
N GLU A 23 0.61 4.78 -4.61
CA GLU A 23 1.39 5.32 -5.73
C GLU A 23 0.96 6.74 -6.11
N THR A 24 -0.33 7.05 -6.03
CA THR A 24 -0.82 8.43 -6.20
C THR A 24 -0.22 9.37 -5.14
N THR A 25 -0.09 8.89 -3.90
CA THR A 25 0.51 9.68 -2.83
C THR A 25 2.00 9.90 -3.11
N LEU A 26 2.73 8.84 -3.42
CA LEU A 26 4.16 8.89 -3.71
C LEU A 26 4.48 9.81 -4.91
N ILE A 27 3.66 9.80 -5.96
CA ILE A 27 3.86 10.64 -7.15
C ILE A 27 3.45 12.10 -6.89
N PHE A 28 2.21 12.33 -6.44
CA PHE A 28 1.65 13.69 -6.43
C PHE A 28 1.91 14.47 -5.15
N HIS A 29 2.07 13.76 -4.02
CA HIS A 29 2.36 14.41 -2.74
C HIS A 29 3.84 14.36 -2.38
N GLU A 30 4.56 13.29 -2.75
CA GLU A 30 5.98 13.13 -2.42
C GLU A 30 6.95 13.34 -3.59
N GLY A 31 6.43 13.51 -4.81
CA GLY A 31 7.25 13.86 -5.98
C GLY A 31 8.18 12.73 -6.46
N LEU A 32 7.87 11.47 -6.13
CA LEU A 32 8.64 10.32 -6.56
C LEU A 32 8.24 9.89 -7.97
N GLU A 33 9.25 9.62 -8.81
CA GLU A 33 9.01 9.01 -10.11
C GLU A 33 8.84 7.50 -9.98
N LEU A 34 7.66 7.01 -10.35
CA LEU A 34 7.33 5.58 -10.40
C LEU A 34 7.06 5.17 -11.85
N PRO A 35 8.07 4.66 -12.58
CA PRO A 35 7.85 4.08 -13.90
C PRO A 35 6.74 3.02 -13.84
N ASP A 36 5.86 3.05 -14.85
CA ASP A 36 4.70 2.17 -14.95
C ASP A 36 3.78 2.19 -13.71
N PHE A 37 3.82 3.28 -12.94
CA PHE A 37 3.04 3.46 -11.71
C PHE A 37 3.35 2.37 -10.65
N ALA A 38 4.56 1.82 -10.65
CA ALA A 38 4.90 0.66 -9.85
C ALA A 38 5.87 0.98 -8.70
N ALA A 39 5.38 0.88 -7.46
CA ALA A 39 6.14 1.22 -6.24
C ALA A 39 7.40 0.35 -6.02
N PHE A 40 7.48 -0.85 -6.60
CA PHE A 40 8.68 -1.70 -6.47
C PHE A 40 9.94 -1.05 -7.07
N HIS A 41 9.79 -0.03 -7.92
CA HIS A 41 10.91 0.76 -8.40
C HIS A 41 11.70 1.44 -7.29
N LEU A 42 11.06 1.74 -6.14
CA LEU A 42 11.74 2.31 -4.97
C LEU A 42 12.81 1.37 -4.40
N LEU A 43 12.62 0.06 -4.52
CA LEU A 43 13.58 -0.96 -4.08
C LEU A 43 14.85 -1.01 -4.94
N LYS A 44 14.94 -0.24 -6.04
CA LYS A 44 16.20 -0.09 -6.79
C LYS A 44 17.22 0.80 -6.06
N ARG A 45 16.81 1.47 -4.98
CA ARG A 45 17.63 2.40 -4.20
C ARG A 45 17.69 1.94 -2.74
N LYS A 46 18.79 2.26 -2.05
CA LYS A 46 19.01 1.82 -0.66
C LYS A 46 17.95 2.38 0.29
N GLU A 47 17.54 3.62 0.03
CA GLU A 47 16.51 4.35 0.78
C GLU A 47 15.17 3.61 0.77
N GLY A 48 14.84 2.90 -0.31
CA GLY A 48 13.61 2.10 -0.41
C GLY A 48 13.55 0.91 0.55
N TYR A 49 14.68 0.49 1.13
CA TYR A 49 14.74 -0.56 2.16
C TYR A 49 14.86 -0.01 3.59
N GLU A 50 15.07 1.31 3.75
CA GLU A 50 15.33 1.95 5.04
C GLU A 50 14.14 2.78 5.56
N ALA A 51 13.04 2.84 4.79
CA ALA A 51 11.81 3.55 5.12
C ALA A 51 10.97 2.86 6.20
#